data_AF-A0A356E8H7-F1
#
_entry.id   AF-A0A356E8H7-F1
#
_cell.length_a   1.000
_cell.length_b   1.000
_cell.length_c   1.000
_cell.angle_alpha   90.00
_cell.angle_beta   90.00
_cell.angle_gamma   90.00
#
_symmetry.space_group_name_H-M   'P 1'
#
loop_
_entity.id
_entity.type
_entity.pdbx_description
1 polymer ?
#
loop_
_entity_poly.entity_id
_entity_poly.type
_entity_poly.pdbx_seq_one_letter_code
_entity_poly.pdbx_strand_id
1 'polypeptide(L)'
;PLLDLSYRQWSQDLQHLMQGKRAELADAWQQKVEKIDLNAVVDEDILAQLAKDYTLYLQACKAQGLHFIQPGRFVLPGELEGAPVLQFFPLLHLTEQDWEDLKNKAKSNSYFYVLNQRYEYYRQHVVKRFYQDYFANFDRQVILADCLTPLNHGPQAFHDMQEGLQQLFKNFHYGKRTLLNRLFSPRIDKLMFIATKADHITSDQLPNLISLMRQLVQEGGRYVEFEGIETEYTAIAAIRATQQVLVEQNGKRFKALRGIRSDDKQKITLYPGSVPNKLPNADFWLQRKFEFDQFEPRPLESGEVIPHLRMDSVLQFLLGDKV
;
A
#
# COMPACT_ATOMS: atom_id res chain seq x y z
N PRO A 1 -9.67 0.44 -8.66
CA PRO A 1 -11.12 0.30 -8.36
C PRO A 1 -11.99 1.53 -8.70
N LEU A 2 -11.71 2.73 -8.18
CA LEU A 2 -12.67 3.85 -8.24
C LEU A 2 -13.17 4.21 -9.65
N LEU A 3 -12.38 4.00 -10.70
CA LEU A 3 -12.79 4.24 -12.09
C LEU A 3 -13.97 3.36 -12.53
N ASP A 4 -14.09 2.16 -11.96
CA ASP A 4 -15.07 1.14 -12.33
C ASP A 4 -16.25 1.08 -11.35
N LEU A 5 -16.19 1.84 -10.25
CA LEU A 5 -17.20 1.84 -9.20
C LEU A 5 -18.06 3.10 -9.29
N SER A 6 -19.38 2.90 -9.30
CA SER A 6 -20.32 3.97 -8.97
C SER A 6 -20.19 4.39 -7.51
N TYR A 7 -20.69 5.58 -7.16
CA TYR A 7 -20.67 6.06 -5.77
C TYR A 7 -21.38 5.11 -4.79
N ARG A 8 -22.48 4.48 -5.24
CA ARG A 8 -23.19 3.43 -4.49
C ARG A 8 -22.30 2.22 -4.24
N GLN A 9 -21.74 1.63 -5.31
CA GLN A 9 -20.90 0.45 -5.20
C GLN A 9 -19.69 0.71 -4.30
N TRP A 10 -19.04 1.87 -4.47
CA TRP A 10 -17.93 2.28 -3.61
C TRP A 10 -18.33 2.39 -2.13
N SER A 11 -19.51 2.96 -1.84
CA SER A 11 -20.03 3.05 -0.47
C SER A 11 -20.35 1.67 0.11
N GLN A 12 -20.95 0.77 -0.67
CA GLN A 12 -21.27 -0.60 -0.28
C GLN A 12 -20.00 -1.44 -0.04
N ASP A 13 -19.01 -1.34 -0.92
CA ASP A 13 -17.71 -2.00 -0.75
C ASP A 13 -17.05 -1.60 0.58
N LEU A 14 -17.13 -0.31 0.93
CA LEU A 14 -16.60 0.19 2.20
C LEU A 14 -17.44 -0.26 3.41
N GLN A 15 -18.75 -0.40 3.25
CA GLN A 15 -19.64 -0.90 4.31
C GLN A 15 -19.23 -2.31 4.74
N HIS A 16 -18.89 -3.19 3.79
CA HIS A 16 -18.45 -4.56 4.09
C HIS A 16 -17.15 -4.62 4.92
N LEU A 17 -16.32 -3.57 4.85
CA LEU A 17 -15.07 -3.45 5.61
C LEU A 17 -15.26 -2.88 7.02
N MET A 18 -16.47 -2.45 7.39
CA MET A 18 -16.76 -1.87 8.71
C MET A 18 -16.87 -2.93 9.81
N GLN A 19 -15.74 -3.55 10.16
CA GLN A 19 -15.65 -4.56 11.20
C GLN A 19 -14.47 -4.27 12.14
N GLY A 20 -14.56 -4.77 13.38
CA GLY A 20 -13.50 -4.64 14.39
C GLY A 20 -13.03 -3.19 14.56
N LYS A 21 -11.71 -2.98 14.47
CA LYS A 21 -11.10 -1.66 14.70
C LYS A 21 -11.59 -0.58 13.74
N ARG A 22 -11.98 -0.94 12.51
CA ARG A 22 -12.53 0.02 11.54
C ARG A 22 -13.86 0.59 11.98
N ALA A 23 -14.75 -0.25 12.51
CA ALA A 23 -16.04 0.17 13.02
C ALA A 23 -15.87 1.07 14.25
N GLU A 24 -15.00 0.70 15.19
CA GLU A 24 -14.69 1.50 16.38
C GLU A 24 -14.21 2.92 16.02
N LEU A 25 -13.30 3.03 15.05
CA LEU A 25 -12.76 4.33 14.63
C LEU A 25 -13.77 5.17 13.83
N ALA A 26 -14.69 4.53 13.11
CA ALA A 26 -15.69 5.20 12.27
C ALA A 26 -16.90 5.73 13.05
N ASP A 27 -17.18 5.17 14.23
CA ASP A 27 -18.41 5.39 15.00
C ASP A 27 -18.81 6.87 15.14
N ALA A 28 -17.90 7.70 15.65
CA ALA A 28 -18.17 9.13 15.87
C ALA A 28 -18.49 9.90 14.56
N TRP A 29 -17.88 9.52 13.44
CA TRP A 29 -18.16 10.12 12.14
C TRP A 29 -19.49 9.59 11.58
N GLN A 30 -19.72 8.28 11.66
CA GLN A 30 -20.93 7.65 11.15
C GLN A 30 -22.19 8.20 11.84
N GLN A 31 -22.17 8.37 13.17
CA GLN A 31 -23.27 8.97 13.92
C GLN A 31 -23.61 10.40 13.49
N LYS A 32 -22.65 11.16 12.94
CA LYS A 32 -22.91 12.50 12.39
C LYS A 32 -23.54 12.41 11.00
N VAL A 33 -23.08 11.48 10.18
CA VAL A 33 -23.63 11.23 8.83
C VAL A 33 -25.06 10.70 8.90
N GLU A 34 -25.40 9.89 9.90
CA GLU A 34 -26.77 9.38 10.08
C GLU A 34 -27.79 10.46 10.51
N LYS A 35 -27.32 11.64 10.97
CA LYS A 35 -28.19 12.75 11.39
C LYS A 35 -28.61 13.68 10.25
N ILE A 36 -27.95 13.61 9.09
CA ILE A 36 -28.28 14.47 7.96
C ILE A 36 -29.42 13.88 7.14
N ASP A 37 -30.41 14.70 6.78
CA ASP A 37 -31.40 14.32 5.77
C ASP A 37 -30.77 14.47 4.39
N LEU A 38 -30.53 13.33 3.74
CA LEU A 38 -29.91 13.27 2.42
C LEU A 38 -30.75 13.90 1.30
N ASN A 39 -32.05 14.13 1.52
CA ASN A 39 -32.95 14.84 0.62
C ASN A 39 -33.00 16.36 0.87
N ALA A 40 -32.53 16.82 2.03
CA ALA A 40 -32.49 18.24 2.36
C ALA A 40 -31.46 18.98 1.49
N VAL A 41 -31.67 20.28 1.31
CA VAL A 41 -30.73 21.17 0.62
C VAL A 41 -29.38 21.12 1.33
N VAL A 42 -28.31 21.00 0.55
CA VAL A 42 -26.95 20.91 1.06
C VAL A 42 -26.58 22.17 1.82
N ASP A 43 -26.03 21.99 3.02
CA ASP A 43 -25.26 23.01 3.73
C ASP A 43 -23.78 22.70 3.51
N GLU A 44 -23.09 23.63 2.86
CA GLU A 44 -21.70 23.43 2.45
C GLU A 44 -20.74 23.35 3.65
N ASP A 45 -21.03 24.03 4.75
CA ASP A 45 -20.19 23.99 5.96
C ASP A 45 -20.33 22.64 6.67
N ILE A 46 -21.57 22.12 6.76
CA ILE A 46 -21.83 20.79 7.32
C ILE A 46 -21.17 19.72 6.44
N LEU A 47 -21.33 19.80 5.12
CA LEU A 47 -20.74 18.85 4.18
C LEU A 47 -19.21 18.83 4.27
N ALA A 48 -18.57 20.01 4.32
CA ALA A 48 -17.13 20.14 4.48
C ALA A 48 -16.64 19.58 5.82
N GLN A 49 -17.36 19.83 6.92
CA GLN A 49 -17.01 19.29 8.23
C GLN A 49 -17.12 17.76 8.28
N LEU A 50 -18.17 17.17 7.70
CA LEU A 50 -18.33 15.71 7.61
C LEU A 50 -17.23 15.06 6.77
N ALA A 51 -16.80 15.69 5.68
CA ALA A 51 -15.68 15.21 4.87
C ALA A 51 -14.32 15.31 5.60
N LYS A 52 -14.14 16.36 6.41
CA LYS A 52 -12.97 16.50 7.29
C LYS A 52 -12.94 15.41 8.35
N ASP A 53 -14.09 15.15 8.99
CA ASP A 53 -14.23 14.08 9.97
C ASP A 53 -13.93 12.70 9.36
N TYR A 54 -14.37 12.46 8.12
CA TYR A 54 -14.02 11.25 7.38
C TYR A 54 -12.51 11.15 7.09
N THR A 55 -11.86 12.26 6.71
CA THR A 55 -10.41 12.32 6.52
C THR A 55 -9.66 11.98 7.82
N LEU A 56 -10.11 12.51 8.96
CA LEU A 56 -9.54 12.21 10.27
C LEU A 56 -9.69 10.72 10.62
N TYR A 57 -10.84 10.12 10.32
CA TYR A 57 -11.05 8.68 10.44
C TYR A 57 -10.04 7.88 9.60
N LEU A 58 -9.80 8.26 8.34
CA LEU A 58 -8.83 7.60 7.48
C LEU A 58 -7.39 7.73 8.01
N GLN A 59 -7.02 8.89 8.54
CA GLN A 59 -5.73 9.12 9.20
C GLN A 59 -5.57 8.24 10.45
N ALA A 60 -6.62 8.13 11.27
CA ALA A 60 -6.63 7.25 12.44
C ALA A 60 -6.47 5.77 12.05
N CYS A 61 -7.14 5.33 10.98
CA CYS A 61 -6.97 3.98 10.44
C CYS A 61 -5.52 3.71 10.03
N LYS A 62 -4.90 4.64 9.30
CA LYS A 62 -3.51 4.54 8.89
C LYS A 62 -2.56 4.50 10.09
N ALA A 63 -2.81 5.29 11.13
CA ALA A 63 -2.03 5.28 12.36
C ALA A 63 -2.12 3.96 13.14
N GLN A 64 -3.24 3.23 12.99
CA GLN A 64 -3.44 1.90 13.55
C GLN A 64 -2.93 0.77 12.64
N GLY A 65 -2.22 1.09 11.55
CA GLY A 65 -1.66 0.10 10.63
C GLY A 65 -2.64 -0.49 9.61
N LEU A 66 -3.87 0.03 9.53
CA LEU A 66 -4.87 -0.47 8.57
C LEU A 66 -4.52 -0.03 7.14
N HIS A 67 -4.44 -0.99 6.21
CA HIS A 67 -3.89 -0.75 4.87
C HIS A 67 -4.89 -0.24 3.82
N PHE A 68 -6.18 -0.58 3.92
CA PHE A 68 -7.19 -0.09 2.98
C PHE A 68 -7.65 1.33 3.35
N ILE A 69 -7.05 2.32 2.70
CA ILE A 69 -7.34 3.75 2.85
C ILE A 69 -7.84 4.28 1.50
N GLN A 70 -9.13 4.60 1.43
CA GLN A 70 -9.75 5.18 0.24
C GLN A 70 -10.71 6.31 0.59
N PRO A 71 -10.74 7.40 -0.20
CA PRO A 71 -9.86 7.70 -1.33
C PRO A 71 -8.48 8.13 -0.84
N GLY A 72 -7.39 7.57 -1.39
CA GLY A 72 -6.03 7.82 -0.87
C GLY A 72 -5.59 9.29 -0.85
N ARG A 73 -6.15 10.15 -1.73
CA ARG A 73 -5.86 11.59 -1.77
C ARG A 73 -6.45 12.36 -0.58
N PHE A 74 -7.32 11.76 0.22
CA PHE A 74 -7.82 12.42 1.43
C PHE A 74 -6.71 12.50 2.49
N VAL A 75 -5.91 11.44 2.60
CA VAL A 75 -4.78 11.37 3.56
C VAL A 75 -3.49 11.96 2.98
N LEU A 76 -3.39 12.02 1.65
CA LEU A 76 -2.25 12.60 0.93
C LEU A 76 -2.77 13.52 -0.19
N PRO A 77 -3.25 14.73 0.14
CA PRO A 77 -3.95 15.59 -0.82
C PRO A 77 -3.04 16.25 -1.85
N GLY A 78 -1.77 16.47 -1.55
CA GLY A 78 -0.86 17.21 -2.43
C GLY A 78 -1.47 18.58 -2.77
N GLU A 79 -1.55 18.90 -4.06
CA GLU A 79 -2.12 20.16 -4.57
C GLU A 79 -3.64 20.30 -4.36
N LEU A 80 -4.35 19.24 -3.97
CA LEU A 80 -5.81 19.23 -3.78
C LEU A 80 -6.24 19.58 -2.35
N GLU A 81 -5.31 20.00 -1.49
CA GLU A 81 -5.61 20.33 -0.09
C GLU A 81 -6.66 21.45 0.00
N GLY A 82 -7.71 21.21 0.78
CA GLY A 82 -8.83 22.14 0.94
C GLY A 82 -9.78 22.23 -0.27
N ALA A 83 -9.51 21.55 -1.39
CA ALA A 83 -10.33 21.64 -2.58
C ALA A 83 -11.70 20.94 -2.39
N PRO A 84 -12.80 21.49 -2.93
CA PRO A 84 -14.15 20.88 -2.85
C PRO A 84 -14.23 19.46 -3.42
N VAL A 85 -13.31 19.11 -4.33
CA VAL A 85 -13.21 17.75 -4.90
C VAL A 85 -12.87 16.68 -3.86
N LEU A 86 -12.32 17.06 -2.70
CA LEU A 86 -12.06 16.15 -1.57
C LEU A 86 -13.15 16.19 -0.50
N GLN A 87 -14.27 16.88 -0.75
CA GLN A 87 -15.34 17.06 0.22
C GLN A 87 -16.53 16.14 -0.07
N PHE A 88 -16.28 14.83 -0.05
CA PHE A 88 -17.30 13.79 -0.11
C PHE A 88 -16.91 12.62 0.81
N PHE A 89 -17.85 11.74 1.11
CA PHE A 89 -17.65 10.61 2.01
C PHE A 89 -18.62 9.48 1.65
N PRO A 90 -18.39 8.22 2.05
CA PRO A 90 -19.29 7.12 1.70
C PRO A 90 -20.55 7.12 2.56
N LEU A 91 -21.66 6.64 2.02
CA LEU A 91 -22.92 6.49 2.73
C LEU A 91 -23.09 5.04 3.20
N LEU A 92 -22.46 4.72 4.33
CA LEU A 92 -22.33 3.34 4.84
C LEU A 92 -23.60 2.79 5.49
N HIS A 93 -24.52 3.65 5.90
CA HIS A 93 -25.75 3.27 6.62
C HIS A 93 -26.92 2.94 5.67
N LEU A 94 -26.79 3.23 4.38
CA LEU A 94 -27.88 3.07 3.41
C LEU A 94 -28.03 1.61 2.96
N THR A 95 -29.26 1.14 2.95
CA THR A 95 -29.65 -0.12 2.31
C THR A 95 -29.82 0.08 0.80
N GLU A 96 -29.92 -1.02 0.04
CA GLU A 96 -30.19 -0.95 -1.41
C GLU A 96 -31.48 -0.20 -1.72
N GLN A 97 -32.52 -0.38 -0.89
CA GLN A 97 -33.79 0.30 -1.06
C GLN A 97 -33.65 1.81 -0.82
N ASP A 98 -32.89 2.23 0.20
CA ASP A 98 -32.66 3.65 0.48
C ASP A 98 -31.95 4.34 -0.70
N TRP A 99 -30.98 3.65 -1.32
CA TRP A 99 -30.30 4.15 -2.51
C TRP A 99 -31.25 4.37 -3.69
N GLU A 100 -32.14 3.41 -3.98
CA GLU A 100 -33.12 3.57 -5.06
C GLU A 100 -34.14 4.67 -4.74
N ASP A 101 -34.59 4.76 -3.50
CA ASP A 101 -35.51 5.81 -3.05
C ASP A 101 -34.89 7.20 -3.19
N LEU A 102 -33.65 7.39 -2.72
CA LEU A 102 -32.92 8.64 -2.83
C LEU A 102 -32.64 9.01 -4.29
N LYS A 103 -32.25 8.04 -5.12
CA LYS A 103 -32.01 8.27 -6.55
C LYS A 103 -33.24 8.80 -7.28
N ASN A 104 -34.44 8.36 -6.88
CA ASN A 104 -35.70 8.79 -7.49
C ASN A 104 -36.26 10.09 -6.92
N LYS A 105 -35.97 10.41 -5.64
CA LYS A 105 -36.62 11.52 -4.91
C LYS A 105 -35.71 12.72 -4.64
N ALA A 106 -34.39 12.54 -4.62
CA ALA A 106 -33.43 13.58 -4.26
C ALA A 106 -33.44 14.73 -5.28
N LYS A 107 -33.44 15.96 -4.76
CA LYS A 107 -33.35 17.18 -5.57
C LYS A 107 -31.90 17.45 -5.99
N SER A 108 -31.71 18.21 -7.06
CA SER A 108 -30.37 18.54 -7.62
C SER A 108 -29.48 19.37 -6.70
N ASN A 109 -29.99 19.87 -5.58
CA ASN A 109 -29.22 20.61 -4.56
C ASN A 109 -29.20 19.88 -3.22
N SER A 110 -29.60 18.60 -3.17
CA SER A 110 -29.58 17.84 -1.92
C SER A 110 -28.20 17.30 -1.60
N TYR A 111 -27.96 16.95 -0.33
CA TYR A 111 -26.73 16.27 0.09
C TYR A 111 -26.42 15.04 -0.77
N PHE A 112 -27.41 14.17 -1.01
CA PHE A 112 -27.24 12.98 -1.85
C PHE A 112 -26.74 13.34 -3.25
N TYR A 113 -27.36 14.32 -3.90
CA TYR A 113 -26.98 14.72 -5.25
C TYR A 113 -25.56 15.32 -5.29
N VAL A 114 -25.25 16.24 -4.37
CA VAL A 114 -23.93 16.89 -4.31
C VAL A 114 -22.81 15.88 -4.03
N LEU A 115 -23.03 14.93 -3.12
CA LEU A 115 -22.07 13.86 -2.83
C LEU A 115 -21.78 13.00 -4.07
N ASN A 116 -22.82 12.59 -4.81
CA ASN A 116 -22.67 11.85 -6.06
C ASN A 116 -21.86 12.66 -7.09
N GLN A 117 -22.19 13.94 -7.26
CA GLN A 117 -21.49 14.83 -8.19
C GLN A 117 -20.01 15.00 -7.82
N ARG A 118 -19.68 15.20 -6.54
CA ARG A 118 -18.30 15.34 -6.09
C ARG A 118 -17.50 14.05 -6.27
N TYR A 119 -18.09 12.89 -5.98
CA TYR A 119 -17.48 11.60 -6.25
C TYR A 119 -17.19 11.41 -7.74
N GLU A 120 -18.18 11.69 -8.59
CA GLU A 120 -18.03 11.59 -10.05
C GLU A 120 -16.98 12.54 -10.59
N TYR A 121 -16.96 13.78 -10.10
CA TYR A 121 -15.95 14.76 -10.45
C TYR A 121 -14.55 14.29 -10.02
N TYR A 122 -14.39 13.77 -8.79
CA TYR A 122 -13.14 13.19 -8.31
C TYR A 122 -12.69 12.02 -9.19
N ARG A 123 -13.60 11.11 -9.55
CA ARG A 123 -13.32 9.97 -10.43
C ARG A 123 -12.81 10.43 -11.80
N GLN A 124 -13.46 11.42 -12.40
CA GLN A 124 -13.15 11.89 -13.75
C GLN A 124 -11.95 12.83 -13.83
N HIS A 125 -11.78 13.73 -12.87
CA HIS A 125 -10.80 14.82 -12.95
C HIS A 125 -9.55 14.60 -12.09
N VAL A 126 -9.64 13.74 -11.07
CA VAL A 126 -8.49 13.40 -10.22
C VAL A 126 -7.98 12.01 -10.58
N VAL A 127 -8.84 10.99 -10.48
CA VAL A 127 -8.40 9.60 -10.70
C VAL A 127 -8.07 9.36 -12.16
N LYS A 128 -9.02 9.58 -13.08
CA LYS A 128 -8.81 9.32 -14.51
C LYS A 128 -7.68 10.16 -15.09
N ARG A 129 -7.62 11.45 -14.73
CA ARG A 129 -6.54 12.35 -15.18
C ARG A 129 -5.16 11.90 -14.71
N PHE A 130 -5.03 11.44 -13.46
CA PHE A 130 -3.78 10.84 -12.99
C PHE A 130 -3.32 9.67 -13.88
N TYR A 131 -4.25 8.81 -14.28
CA TYR A 131 -3.93 7.71 -15.19
C TYR A 131 -3.54 8.19 -16.59
N GLN A 132 -4.24 9.19 -17.13
CA GLN A 132 -3.99 9.69 -18.48
C GLN A 132 -2.69 10.52 -18.59
N ASP A 133 -2.47 11.43 -17.64
CA ASP A 133 -1.37 12.39 -17.71
C ASP A 133 -0.05 11.79 -17.21
N TYR A 134 -0.10 10.84 -16.27
CA TYR A 134 1.10 10.27 -15.64
C TYR A 134 1.25 8.77 -15.92
N PHE A 135 0.27 7.96 -15.51
CA PHE A 135 0.42 6.50 -15.53
C PHE A 135 0.59 5.92 -16.94
N ALA A 136 -0.11 6.48 -17.93
CA ALA A 136 -0.01 6.06 -19.33
C ALA A 136 1.40 6.26 -19.93
N ASN A 137 2.23 7.11 -19.31
CA ASN A 137 3.59 7.42 -19.76
C ASN A 137 4.65 6.59 -19.04
N PHE A 138 4.28 5.65 -18.16
CA PHE A 138 5.25 4.78 -17.51
C PHE A 138 5.72 3.68 -18.47
N ASP A 139 7.02 3.64 -18.73
CA ASP A 139 7.66 2.57 -19.50
C ASP A 139 8.11 1.41 -18.60
N ARG A 140 8.48 1.72 -17.35
CA ARG A 140 9.05 0.77 -16.39
C ARG A 140 8.48 1.03 -15.01
N GLN A 141 8.29 -0.03 -14.23
CA GLN A 141 7.78 0.13 -12.86
C GLN A 141 8.52 -0.76 -11.87
N VAL A 142 8.70 -0.23 -10.65
CA VAL A 142 9.15 -1.00 -9.48
C VAL A 142 8.08 -0.97 -8.40
N ILE A 143 7.87 -2.10 -7.73
CA ILE A 143 7.04 -2.21 -6.54
C ILE A 143 7.93 -2.59 -5.37
N LEU A 144 8.00 -1.70 -4.39
CA LEU A 144 8.80 -1.87 -3.17
C LEU A 144 7.92 -2.43 -2.05
N ALA A 145 8.38 -3.48 -1.37
CA ALA A 145 7.72 -4.04 -0.21
C ALA A 145 8.71 -4.29 0.93
N ASP A 146 8.30 -4.01 2.17
CA ASP A 146 9.03 -4.43 3.38
C ASP A 146 8.42 -5.74 3.88
N CYS A 147 9.11 -6.85 3.64
CA CYS A 147 8.68 -8.18 4.07
C CYS A 147 9.27 -8.59 5.44
N LEU A 148 10.19 -7.80 6.00
CA LEU A 148 10.92 -8.15 7.23
C LEU A 148 10.19 -7.62 8.46
N THR A 149 9.75 -6.36 8.42
CA THR A 149 9.08 -5.73 9.57
C THR A 149 7.82 -6.50 9.99
N PRO A 150 6.93 -6.96 9.07
CA PRO A 150 5.75 -7.74 9.47
C PRO A 150 6.08 -9.08 10.12
N LEU A 151 7.19 -9.74 9.72
CA LEU A 151 7.62 -11.01 10.32
C LEU A 151 7.95 -10.85 11.82
N ASN A 152 8.50 -9.71 12.23
CA ASN A 152 8.77 -9.41 13.66
C ASN A 152 7.48 -9.24 14.48
N HIS A 153 6.39 -8.78 13.87
CA HIS A 153 5.15 -8.41 14.57
C HIS A 153 4.11 -9.54 14.61
N GLY A 154 4.48 -10.74 14.13
CA GLY A 154 3.65 -11.93 14.26
C GLY A 154 2.73 -12.22 13.06
N PRO A 155 1.91 -13.27 13.16
CA PRO A 155 1.12 -13.78 12.03
C PRO A 155 0.08 -12.77 11.52
N GLN A 156 -0.55 -12.01 12.42
CA GLN A 156 -1.56 -11.01 12.02
C GLN A 156 -0.94 -9.90 11.16
N ALA A 157 0.16 -9.29 11.61
CA ALA A 157 0.82 -8.22 10.87
C ALA A 157 1.33 -8.71 9.50
N PHE A 158 1.83 -9.95 9.42
CA PHE A 158 2.22 -10.55 8.17
C PHE A 158 1.03 -10.76 7.22
N HIS A 159 -0.11 -11.25 7.75
CA HIS A 159 -1.33 -11.41 6.98
C HIS A 159 -1.86 -10.07 6.46
N ASP A 160 -1.87 -9.03 7.31
CA ASP A 160 -2.32 -7.68 6.92
C ASP A 160 -1.46 -7.12 5.77
N MET A 161 -0.13 -7.29 5.82
CA MET A 161 0.79 -6.93 4.73
C MET A 161 0.48 -7.72 3.46
N GLN A 162 0.25 -9.03 3.58
CA GLN A 162 -0.08 -9.92 2.45
C GLN A 162 -1.38 -9.47 1.78
N GLU A 163 -2.44 -9.19 2.54
CA GLU A 163 -3.70 -8.66 2.02
C GLU A 163 -3.51 -7.28 1.35
N GLY A 164 -2.72 -6.40 1.96
CA GLY A 164 -2.40 -5.08 1.39
C GLY A 164 -1.71 -5.17 0.03
N LEU A 165 -0.69 -6.04 -0.09
CA LEU A 165 -0.01 -6.32 -1.36
C LEU A 165 -0.97 -6.95 -2.37
N GLN A 166 -1.79 -7.91 -1.94
CA GLN A 166 -2.78 -8.52 -2.82
C GLN A 166 -3.79 -7.50 -3.34
N GLN A 167 -4.30 -6.60 -2.50
CA GLN A 167 -5.23 -5.55 -2.95
C GLN A 167 -4.56 -4.57 -3.91
N LEU A 168 -3.28 -4.26 -3.67
CA LEU A 168 -2.47 -3.44 -4.58
C LEU A 168 -2.32 -4.12 -5.94
N PHE A 169 -1.99 -5.42 -5.99
CA PHE A 169 -1.89 -6.18 -7.25
C PHE A 169 -3.22 -6.31 -7.99
N LYS A 170 -4.35 -6.48 -7.29
CA LYS A 170 -5.69 -6.44 -7.93
C LYS A 170 -5.97 -5.13 -8.68
N ASN A 171 -5.27 -4.05 -8.37
CA ASN A 171 -5.47 -2.78 -9.07
C ASN A 171 -4.56 -2.60 -10.28
N PHE A 172 -3.61 -3.52 -10.48
CA PHE A 172 -2.65 -3.53 -11.56
C PHE A 172 -3.02 -4.60 -12.60
N HIS A 173 -4.06 -4.30 -13.38
CA HIS A 173 -4.42 -5.15 -14.52
C HIS A 173 -3.65 -4.70 -15.75
N TYR A 174 -2.67 -5.50 -16.19
CA TYR A 174 -1.94 -5.31 -17.44
C TYR A 174 -2.32 -6.38 -18.45
N GLY A 175 -3.61 -6.44 -18.83
CA GLY A 175 -4.15 -7.51 -19.67
C GLY A 175 -5.49 -7.14 -20.30
N LYS A 176 -5.88 -7.86 -21.37
CA LYS A 176 -7.02 -7.50 -22.26
C LYS A 176 -8.37 -7.39 -21.52
N ARG A 177 -9.10 -6.31 -21.82
CA ARG A 177 -10.49 -5.95 -21.46
C ARG A 177 -10.77 -5.40 -20.05
N THR A 178 -9.99 -4.42 -19.60
CA THR A 178 -10.44 -3.47 -18.55
C THR A 178 -10.80 -2.10 -19.17
N LEU A 179 -11.64 -1.30 -18.50
CA LEU A 179 -11.95 0.09 -18.90
C LEU A 179 -10.67 0.94 -19.03
N LEU A 180 -9.62 0.60 -18.28
CA LEU A 180 -8.28 1.18 -18.38
C LEU A 180 -7.66 0.97 -19.77
N ASN A 181 -7.75 -0.23 -20.36
CA ASN A 181 -7.25 -0.49 -21.72
C ASN A 181 -8.03 0.25 -22.82
N ARG A 182 -9.26 0.69 -22.54
CA ARG A 182 -10.05 1.55 -23.45
C ARG A 182 -9.59 3.01 -23.38
N LEU A 183 -8.92 3.41 -22.30
CA LEU A 183 -8.36 4.73 -22.12
C LEU A 183 -6.90 4.84 -22.58
N PHE A 184 -6.14 3.73 -22.62
CA PHE A 184 -4.73 3.71 -23.02
C PHE A 184 -4.22 2.29 -23.36
N SER A 185 -3.19 2.19 -24.20
CA SER A 185 -2.39 0.97 -24.36
C SER A 185 -1.28 0.95 -23.30
N PRO A 186 -1.17 -0.08 -22.44
CA PRO A 186 -0.12 -0.15 -21.43
C PRO A 186 1.27 -0.13 -22.11
N ARG A 187 2.12 0.83 -21.69
CA ARG A 187 3.53 0.94 -22.14
C ARG A 187 4.52 0.21 -21.24
N ILE A 188 4.10 -0.16 -20.03
CA ILE A 188 4.97 -0.88 -19.10
C ILE A 188 5.27 -2.25 -19.68
N ASP A 189 6.51 -2.46 -20.10
CA ASP A 189 7.03 -3.71 -20.64
C ASP A 189 7.93 -4.45 -19.64
N LYS A 190 8.40 -3.77 -18.58
CA LYS A 190 9.10 -4.37 -17.43
C LYS A 190 8.54 -3.92 -16.08
N LEU A 191 8.33 -4.90 -15.21
CA LEU A 191 7.86 -4.71 -13.85
C LEU A 191 8.74 -5.48 -12.86
N MET A 192 9.32 -4.77 -11.89
CA MET A 192 10.18 -5.38 -10.87
C MET A 192 9.54 -5.35 -9.49
N PHE A 193 9.47 -6.51 -8.85
CA PHE A 193 9.05 -6.66 -7.45
C PHE A 193 10.27 -6.73 -6.54
N ILE A 194 10.34 -5.83 -5.56
CA ILE A 194 11.55 -5.61 -4.78
C ILE A 194 11.23 -5.70 -3.29
N ALA A 195 11.83 -6.70 -2.63
CA ALA A 195 11.92 -6.73 -1.19
C ALA A 195 12.99 -5.72 -0.72
N THR A 196 12.58 -4.76 0.08
CA THR A 196 13.44 -3.67 0.58
C THR A 196 14.17 -4.05 1.87
N LYS A 197 15.13 -3.23 2.29
CA LYS A 197 15.91 -3.38 3.54
C LYS A 197 16.64 -4.72 3.64
N ALA A 198 17.08 -5.26 2.51
CA ALA A 198 17.75 -6.56 2.44
C ALA A 198 19.14 -6.58 3.12
N ASP A 199 19.65 -5.42 3.54
CA ASP A 199 20.83 -5.35 4.42
C ASP A 199 20.50 -5.67 5.88
N HIS A 200 19.22 -5.74 6.28
CA HIS A 200 18.81 -6.19 7.62
C HIS A 200 18.83 -7.72 7.76
N ILE A 201 19.32 -8.44 6.74
CA ILE A 201 19.54 -9.89 6.77
C ILE A 201 20.96 -10.24 6.31
N THR A 202 21.44 -11.43 6.68
CA THR A 202 22.74 -11.92 6.22
C THR A 202 22.66 -12.38 4.76
N SER A 203 23.79 -12.38 4.04
CA SER A 203 23.84 -12.70 2.60
C SER A 203 23.25 -14.06 2.23
N ASP A 204 23.36 -15.05 3.12
CA ASP A 204 22.80 -16.38 2.95
C ASP A 204 21.26 -16.42 3.00
N GLN A 205 20.62 -15.38 3.55
CA GLN A 205 19.16 -15.27 3.62
C GLN A 205 18.55 -14.50 2.44
N LEU A 206 19.37 -13.86 1.59
CA LEU A 206 18.89 -13.13 0.41
C LEU A 206 18.01 -13.99 -0.53
N PRO A 207 18.39 -15.24 -0.88
CA PRO A 207 17.54 -16.10 -1.70
C PRO A 207 16.18 -16.38 -1.07
N ASN A 208 16.12 -16.50 0.26
CA ASN A 208 14.87 -16.75 0.98
C ASN A 208 13.93 -15.54 0.90
N LEU A 209 14.46 -14.32 1.09
CA LEU A 209 13.68 -13.09 0.97
C LEU A 209 13.11 -12.89 -0.45
N ILE A 210 13.91 -13.19 -1.48
CA ILE A 210 13.44 -13.15 -2.87
C ILE A 210 12.34 -14.20 -3.11
N SER A 211 12.51 -15.41 -2.59
CA SER A 211 11.52 -16.49 -2.70
C SER A 211 10.21 -16.13 -1.99
N LEU A 212 10.29 -15.49 -0.82
CA LEU A 212 9.13 -14.99 -0.08
C LEU A 212 8.39 -13.92 -0.88
N MET A 213 9.11 -12.92 -1.42
CA MET A 213 8.52 -11.87 -2.26
C MET A 213 7.82 -12.46 -3.49
N ARG A 214 8.46 -13.43 -4.15
CA ARG A 214 7.88 -14.13 -5.30
C ARG A 214 6.57 -14.82 -4.94
N GLN A 215 6.51 -15.51 -3.80
CA GLN A 215 5.29 -16.19 -3.36
C GLN A 215 4.19 -15.21 -2.98
N LEU A 216 4.49 -14.11 -2.29
CA LEU A 216 3.52 -13.06 -1.96
C LEU A 216 2.84 -12.47 -3.19
N VAL A 217 3.56 -12.38 -4.31
CA VAL A 217 3.03 -11.89 -5.59
C VAL A 217 2.25 -12.98 -6.34
N GLN A 218 2.75 -14.21 -6.34
CA GLN A 218 2.16 -15.33 -7.10
C GLN A 218 0.91 -15.92 -6.44
N GLU A 219 0.78 -15.76 -5.12
CA GLU A 219 -0.39 -16.24 -4.37
C GLU A 219 -1.67 -15.55 -4.85
N GLY A 220 -2.70 -16.34 -5.14
CA GLY A 220 -3.97 -15.86 -5.68
C GLY A 220 -4.12 -15.96 -7.20
N GLY A 221 -3.18 -16.61 -7.91
CA GLY A 221 -3.36 -17.00 -9.32
C GLY A 221 -3.17 -15.88 -10.35
N ARG A 222 -2.52 -14.78 -9.97
CA ARG A 222 -2.43 -13.53 -10.74
C ARG A 222 -1.35 -13.47 -11.80
N TYR A 223 -0.73 -14.59 -12.14
CA TYR A 223 0.26 -14.65 -13.22
C TYR A 223 -0.33 -14.14 -14.56
N VAL A 224 -1.63 -14.33 -14.76
CA VAL A 224 -2.38 -13.87 -15.95
C VAL A 224 -2.48 -12.34 -16.03
N GLU A 225 -2.41 -11.61 -14.90
CA GLU A 225 -2.55 -10.15 -14.87
C GLU A 225 -1.31 -9.40 -15.41
N PHE A 226 -0.18 -10.10 -15.57
CA PHE A 226 1.09 -9.57 -16.08
C PHE A 226 1.50 -10.16 -17.44
N GLU A 227 0.56 -10.79 -18.15
CA GLU A 227 0.83 -11.40 -19.45
C GLU A 227 1.33 -10.34 -20.46
N GLY A 228 2.52 -10.54 -21.02
CA GLY A 228 3.16 -9.60 -21.94
C GLY A 228 4.08 -8.56 -21.27
N ILE A 229 4.24 -8.60 -19.95
CA ILE A 229 5.23 -7.81 -19.20
C ILE A 229 6.36 -8.73 -18.72
N GLU A 230 7.60 -8.34 -18.95
CA GLU A 230 8.75 -8.99 -18.34
C GLU A 230 8.78 -8.67 -16.84
N THR A 231 8.62 -9.69 -16.01
CA THR A 231 8.58 -9.54 -14.54
C THR A 231 9.83 -10.11 -13.89
N GLU A 232 10.38 -9.37 -12.91
CA GLU A 232 11.53 -9.86 -12.14
C GLU A 232 11.40 -9.58 -10.64
N TYR A 233 12.07 -10.40 -9.84
CA TYR A 233 11.98 -10.38 -8.37
C TYR A 233 13.37 -10.25 -7.76
N THR A 234 13.55 -9.29 -6.86
CA THR A 234 14.83 -9.11 -6.17
C THR A 234 14.66 -8.65 -4.73
N ALA A 235 15.77 -8.61 -4.01
CA ALA A 235 15.89 -8.02 -2.70
C ALA A 235 17.06 -7.03 -2.71
N ILE A 236 16.82 -5.80 -2.27
CA ILE A 236 17.81 -4.72 -2.28
C ILE A 236 17.91 -4.01 -0.94
N ALA A 237 19.00 -3.28 -0.78
CA ALA A 237 19.08 -2.14 0.12
C ALA A 237 19.48 -0.93 -0.71
N ALA A 238 18.55 0.02 -0.90
CA ALA A 238 18.85 1.26 -1.62
C ALA A 238 19.92 2.08 -0.88
N ILE A 239 19.84 2.07 0.45
CA ILE A 239 20.85 2.61 1.36
C ILE A 239 21.21 1.49 2.34
N ARG A 240 22.48 1.13 2.40
CA ARG A 240 22.98 0.06 3.27
C ARG A 240 23.41 0.62 4.62
N ALA A 241 22.62 0.37 5.65
CA ALA A 241 22.89 0.73 7.03
C ALA A 241 23.85 -0.28 7.71
N THR A 242 23.74 -1.57 7.39
CA THR A 242 24.46 -2.64 8.12
C THR A 242 25.73 -3.14 7.43
N GLN A 243 26.66 -3.70 8.21
CA GLN A 243 27.85 -4.43 7.74
C GLN A 243 27.67 -5.93 8.00
N GLN A 244 28.02 -6.77 7.02
CA GLN A 244 28.10 -8.21 7.25
C GLN A 244 29.43 -8.55 7.91
N VAL A 245 29.39 -9.33 8.99
CA VAL A 245 30.56 -9.77 9.74
C VAL A 245 30.48 -11.28 9.98
N LEU A 246 31.63 -11.94 10.10
CA LEU A 246 31.71 -13.31 10.58
C LEU A 246 32.04 -13.27 12.07
N VAL A 247 31.24 -13.96 12.87
CA VAL A 247 31.43 -14.10 14.31
C VAL A 247 31.79 -15.54 14.60
N GLU A 248 32.76 -15.75 15.49
CA GLU A 248 33.15 -17.05 15.99
C GLU A 248 32.71 -17.18 17.44
N GLN A 249 31.86 -18.17 17.74
CA GLN A 249 31.39 -18.45 19.09
C GLN A 249 31.35 -19.97 19.28
N ASN A 250 31.93 -20.46 20.37
CA ASN A 250 32.00 -21.90 20.68
C ASN A 250 32.56 -22.76 19.52
N GLY A 251 33.59 -22.24 18.82
CA GLY A 251 34.23 -22.91 17.68
C GLY A 251 33.38 -22.98 16.41
N LYS A 252 32.20 -22.34 16.37
CA LYS A 252 31.36 -22.24 15.18
C LYS A 252 31.41 -20.82 14.63
N ARG A 253 31.58 -20.71 13.31
CA ARG A 253 31.50 -19.45 12.58
C ARG A 253 30.10 -19.28 12.00
N PHE A 254 29.52 -18.11 12.23
CA PHE A 254 28.24 -17.73 11.63
C PHE A 254 28.29 -16.30 11.11
N LYS A 255 27.46 -16.02 10.11
CA LYS A 255 27.29 -14.68 9.55
C LYS A 255 26.40 -13.88 10.50
N ALA A 256 26.78 -12.64 10.76
CA ALA A 256 26.02 -11.71 11.58
C ALA A 256 26.01 -10.33 10.91
N LEU A 257 25.17 -9.45 11.43
CA LEU A 257 25.07 -8.05 11.02
C LEU A 257 25.59 -7.16 12.11
N ARG A 258 26.24 -6.08 11.71
CA ARG A 258 26.69 -5.00 12.60
C ARG A 258 26.13 -3.67 12.12
N GLY A 259 25.57 -2.90 13.03
CA GLY A 259 25.00 -1.58 12.73
C GLY A 259 24.71 -0.81 14.01
N ILE A 260 24.16 0.40 13.85
CA ILE A 260 23.62 1.19 14.97
C ILE A 260 22.12 0.95 14.98
N ARG A 261 21.58 0.36 16.06
CA ARG A 261 20.15 0.09 16.16
C ARG A 261 19.36 1.37 16.37
N SER A 262 18.20 1.48 15.72
CA SER A 262 17.39 2.71 15.74
C SER A 262 16.78 2.97 17.11
N ASP A 263 16.37 1.91 17.80
CA ASP A 263 15.60 1.97 19.05
C ASP A 263 16.40 2.59 20.21
N ASP A 264 17.66 2.20 20.38
CA ASP A 264 18.52 2.61 21.50
C ASP A 264 19.81 3.32 21.06
N LYS A 265 20.00 3.49 19.75
CA LYS A 265 21.19 4.09 19.12
C LYS A 265 22.49 3.36 19.50
N GLN A 266 22.41 2.10 19.92
CA GLN A 266 23.58 1.31 20.29
C GLN A 266 24.18 0.61 19.08
N LYS A 267 25.52 0.51 19.07
CA LYS A 267 26.24 -0.31 18.09
C LYS A 267 26.15 -1.77 18.50
N ILE A 268 25.46 -2.57 17.70
CA ILE A 268 25.21 -3.99 18.00
C ILE A 268 25.78 -4.90 16.92
N THR A 269 26.02 -6.16 17.29
CA THR A 269 26.30 -7.26 16.35
C THR A 269 25.32 -8.39 16.65
N LEU A 270 24.47 -8.76 15.69
CA LEU A 270 23.39 -9.73 15.91
C LEU A 270 23.22 -10.69 14.73
N TYR A 271 22.65 -11.86 15.02
CA TYR A 271 22.17 -12.78 14.00
C TYR A 271 20.63 -12.63 13.89
N PRO A 272 20.09 -12.10 12.78
CA PRO A 272 18.69 -11.67 12.72
C PRO A 272 17.69 -12.83 12.65
N GLY A 273 18.18 -14.07 12.51
CA GLY A 273 17.37 -15.25 12.27
C GLY A 273 17.35 -15.64 10.78
N SER A 274 16.54 -16.65 10.48
CA SER A 274 16.38 -17.16 9.12
C SER A 274 15.08 -16.66 8.51
N VAL A 275 15.17 -16.02 7.34
CA VAL A 275 14.00 -15.58 6.58
C VAL A 275 13.28 -16.81 6.05
N PRO A 276 11.94 -16.91 6.15
CA PRO A 276 11.22 -18.03 5.58
C PRO A 276 11.32 -17.95 4.05
N ASN A 277 11.66 -19.08 3.42
CA ASN A 277 11.71 -19.15 1.96
C ASN A 277 10.34 -19.44 1.33
N LYS A 278 9.31 -19.60 2.16
CA LYS A 278 7.90 -19.82 1.79
C LYS A 278 6.99 -19.00 2.67
N LEU A 279 5.74 -18.86 2.26
CA LEU A 279 4.72 -18.25 3.12
C LEU A 279 4.66 -19.00 4.45
N PRO A 280 4.92 -18.31 5.58
CA PRO A 280 4.97 -18.94 6.89
C PRO A 280 3.57 -19.43 7.32
N ASN A 281 3.51 -20.62 7.89
CA ASN A 281 2.31 -21.18 8.53
C ASN A 281 2.32 -20.84 10.04
N ALA A 282 1.21 -21.07 10.75
CA ALA A 282 1.11 -20.71 12.17
C ALA A 282 2.27 -21.24 13.04
N ASP A 283 2.75 -22.46 12.76
CA ASP A 283 3.86 -23.11 13.48
C ASP A 283 5.18 -22.34 13.36
N PHE A 284 5.38 -21.61 12.27
CA PHE A 284 6.59 -20.81 12.03
C PHE A 284 6.85 -19.80 13.16
N TRP A 285 5.79 -19.12 13.62
CA TRP A 285 5.90 -18.10 14.68
C TRP A 285 6.03 -18.69 16.09
N LEU A 286 5.64 -19.95 16.30
CA LEU A 286 5.83 -20.63 17.59
C LEU A 286 7.30 -21.00 17.82
N GLN A 287 8.04 -21.26 16.75
CA GLN A 287 9.38 -21.86 16.81
C GLN A 287 10.52 -20.86 16.65
N ARG A 288 10.23 -19.60 16.28
CA ARG A 288 11.25 -18.63 15.86
C ARG A 288 11.04 -17.29 16.53
N LYS A 289 12.11 -16.77 17.13
CA LYS A 289 12.23 -15.35 17.48
C LYS A 289 12.98 -14.66 16.33
N PHE A 290 12.39 -13.62 15.78
CA PHE A 290 13.03 -12.77 14.77
C PHE A 290 13.57 -11.52 15.46
N GLU A 291 14.75 -11.09 15.01
CA GLU A 291 15.38 -9.84 15.44
C GLU A 291 15.77 -9.05 14.18
N PHE A 292 14.78 -8.80 13.30
CA PHE A 292 14.99 -7.89 12.16
C PHE A 292 14.95 -6.43 12.66
N ASP A 293 15.96 -6.04 13.44
CA ASP A 293 16.08 -4.70 14.00
C ASP A 293 16.12 -3.63 12.88
N GLN A 294 15.67 -2.42 13.20
CA GLN A 294 15.89 -1.26 12.33
C GLN A 294 17.24 -0.62 12.64
N PHE A 295 17.96 -0.18 11.62
CA PHE A 295 19.30 0.39 11.77
C PHE A 295 19.37 1.84 11.28
N GLU A 296 20.15 2.64 11.98
CA GLU A 296 20.46 4.00 11.55
C GLU A 296 21.32 3.99 10.29
N PRO A 297 21.11 4.94 9.37
CA PRO A 297 22.00 5.12 8.24
C PRO A 297 23.42 5.42 8.73
N ARG A 298 24.41 4.98 7.96
CA ARG A 298 25.81 5.30 8.26
C ARG A 298 26.06 6.79 8.01
N PRO A 299 26.83 7.46 8.88
CA PRO A 299 27.30 8.81 8.55
C PRO A 299 28.11 8.76 7.25
N LEU A 300 27.89 9.74 6.39
CA LEU A 300 28.59 9.90 5.12
C LEU A 300 29.26 11.26 5.12
N GLU A 301 30.52 11.30 4.69
CA GLU A 301 31.21 12.55 4.40
C GLU A 301 30.84 13.07 3.00
N SER A 302 31.02 14.38 2.78
CA SER A 302 30.73 14.97 1.48
C SER A 302 31.62 14.35 0.40
N GLY A 303 31.01 13.84 -0.68
CA GLY A 303 31.71 13.16 -1.77
C GLY A 303 31.81 11.64 -1.60
N GLU A 304 31.41 11.07 -0.46
CA GLU A 304 31.34 9.61 -0.31
C GLU A 304 30.16 9.01 -1.08
N VAL A 305 30.36 7.80 -1.60
CA VAL A 305 29.32 7.04 -2.30
C VAL A 305 28.41 6.39 -1.27
N ILE A 306 27.10 6.54 -1.46
CA ILE A 306 26.10 5.87 -0.64
C ILE A 306 26.21 4.35 -0.86
N PRO A 307 26.55 3.55 0.17
CA PRO A 307 26.63 2.11 0.01
C PRO A 307 25.23 1.54 -0.24
N HIS A 308 25.13 0.60 -1.16
CA HIS A 308 23.88 -0.08 -1.50
C HIS A 308 24.08 -1.58 -1.59
N LEU A 309 22.98 -2.32 -1.79
CA LEU A 309 22.98 -3.74 -2.09
C LEU A 309 22.08 -3.99 -3.30
N ARG A 310 22.67 -4.49 -4.39
CA ARG A 310 21.98 -4.92 -5.61
C ARG A 310 21.20 -3.83 -6.39
N MET A 311 21.48 -2.55 -6.17
CA MET A 311 20.92 -1.47 -7.01
C MET A 311 21.39 -1.55 -8.46
N ASP A 312 22.60 -2.03 -8.69
CA ASP A 312 23.14 -2.39 -9.99
C ASP A 312 22.25 -3.40 -10.72
N SER A 313 21.75 -4.44 -10.03
CA SER A 313 20.82 -5.41 -10.62
C SER A 313 19.48 -4.76 -11.02
N VAL A 314 19.00 -3.80 -10.22
CA VAL A 314 17.76 -3.05 -10.51
C VAL A 314 17.94 -2.19 -11.76
N LEU A 315 19.05 -1.43 -11.83
CA LEU A 315 19.36 -0.59 -12.98
C LEU A 315 19.57 -1.43 -14.25
N GLN A 316 20.26 -2.56 -14.14
CA GLN A 316 20.46 -3.47 -15.27
C GLN A 316 19.13 -3.99 -15.81
N PHE A 317 18.21 -4.41 -14.93
CA PHE A 317 16.90 -4.89 -15.36
C PHE A 317 16.08 -3.78 -16.02
N LEU A 318 15.96 -2.62 -15.39
CA LEU A 318 15.07 -1.56 -15.84
C LEU A 318 15.60 -0.79 -17.06
N LEU A 319 16.92 -0.58 -17.13
CA LEU A 319 17.55 0.35 -18.08
C LEU A 319 18.57 -0.33 -18.99
N GLY A 320 19.07 -1.53 -18.66
CA GLY A 320 20.20 -2.14 -19.37
C GLY A 320 19.95 -2.47 -20.84
N ASP A 321 18.70 -2.54 -21.31
CA ASP A 321 18.35 -2.70 -22.72
C ASP A 321 18.22 -1.36 -23.48
N LYS A 322 18.40 -0.23 -22.80
CA LYS A 322 18.32 1.13 -23.35
C LYS A 322 19.65 1.87 -23.34
N VAL A 323 20.71 1.27 -22.79
CA VAL A 323 22.05 1.86 -22.62
C VAL A 323 23.03 1.25 -23.61
#